data_AF-A0AA48GU74-F1
#
_entry.id   AF-A0AA48GU74-F1
#
_cell.length_a   1.000
_cell.length_b   1.000
_cell.length_c   1.000
_cell.angle_alpha   90.00
_cell.angle_beta   90.00
_cell.angle_gamma   90.00
#
_symmetry.space_group_name_H-M   'P 1'
#
loop_
_entity.id
_entity.type
_entity.pdbx_description
1 polymer ?
#
loop_
_entity_poly.entity_id
_entity_poly.type
_entity_poly.pdbx_seq_one_letter_code
_entity_poly.pdbx_strand_id
1 'polypeptide(L)'
;MNTTKSNAIRAEIAKNVRALREGRRMTQAYLSRRLGMSQGRFSVVERGDGSFTAEQLVEILRLFNVTVGQLVAEKGDPEAYLHKALARLGAAHLFEDDRILPSEELAELERVLREVLVVGEPARQVTALAPVLIVNVEKLNLSRAWAVFKDYGLERRFGWLIDSTLEAIRAILRSSPNLSRKETLRLRKAERAFERFLRREGPSQIRRVPADPPEKLEERTLDVDVIGRAVVSDQTLRELIRDASDAARRWGVATALQTEDFIEAVRAAGVVTD
;
A
#
# COMPACT_ATOMS: atom_id res chain seq x y z
N MET A 1 -37.35 13.21 -11.10
CA MET A 1 -35.98 13.76 -11.04
C MET A 1 -35.12 13.21 -9.88
N ASN A 2 -35.70 12.80 -8.74
CA ASN A 2 -34.94 12.26 -7.59
C ASN A 2 -34.39 10.83 -7.78
N THR A 3 -35.10 9.97 -8.49
CA THR A 3 -34.73 8.55 -8.64
C THR A 3 -33.46 8.36 -9.47
N THR A 4 -33.26 9.17 -10.51
CA THR A 4 -32.09 9.10 -11.40
C THR A 4 -30.80 9.49 -10.68
N LYS A 5 -30.85 10.54 -9.85
CA LYS A 5 -29.69 10.96 -9.02
C LYS A 5 -29.36 9.92 -7.95
N SER A 6 -30.37 9.35 -7.29
CA SER A 6 -30.17 8.28 -6.31
C SER A 6 -29.58 7.01 -6.95
N ASN A 7 -29.99 6.65 -8.16
CA ASN A 7 -29.40 5.54 -8.91
C ASN A 7 -27.93 5.79 -9.27
N ALA A 8 -27.59 7.00 -9.72
CA ALA A 8 -26.22 7.37 -10.03
C ALA A 8 -25.30 7.26 -8.81
N ILE A 9 -25.75 7.79 -7.66
CA ILE A 9 -25.01 7.70 -6.38
C ILE A 9 -24.82 6.24 -5.96
N ARG A 10 -25.84 5.38 -6.10
CA ARG A 10 -25.72 3.94 -5.78
C ARG A 10 -24.68 3.24 -6.65
N ALA A 11 -24.69 3.50 -7.95
CA ALA A 11 -23.73 2.93 -8.89
C ALA A 11 -22.30 3.42 -8.62
N GLU A 12 -22.14 4.70 -8.26
CA GLU A 12 -20.85 5.27 -7.90
C GLU A 12 -20.28 4.66 -6.61
N ILE A 13 -21.09 4.57 -5.55
CA ILE A 13 -20.71 3.91 -4.29
C ILE A 13 -20.32 2.46 -4.57
N ALA A 14 -21.11 1.72 -5.35
CA ALA A 14 -20.81 0.34 -5.71
C ALA A 14 -19.48 0.20 -6.46
N LYS A 15 -19.22 1.08 -7.44
CA LYS A 15 -17.96 1.14 -8.18
C LYS A 15 -16.77 1.42 -7.26
N ASN A 16 -16.91 2.38 -6.35
CA ASN A 16 -15.83 2.75 -5.43
C ASN A 16 -15.54 1.66 -4.40
N VAL A 17 -16.58 1.00 -3.86
CA VAL A 17 -16.41 -0.17 -2.99
C VAL A 17 -15.74 -1.32 -3.73
N ARG A 18 -16.11 -1.57 -4.99
CA ARG A 18 -15.44 -2.56 -5.84
C ARG A 18 -13.96 -2.23 -6.03
N ALA A 19 -13.61 -0.99 -6.35
CA ALA A 19 -12.23 -0.57 -6.51
C ALA A 19 -11.41 -0.73 -5.21
N LEU A 20 -12.00 -0.38 -4.07
CA LEU A 20 -11.37 -0.57 -2.76
C LEU A 20 -11.16 -2.06 -2.43
N ARG A 21 -12.16 -2.91 -2.75
CA ARG A 21 -12.07 -4.36 -2.60
C ARG A 21 -10.97 -4.94 -3.49
N GLU A 22 -10.94 -4.58 -4.77
CA GLU A 22 -9.99 -5.07 -5.75
C GLU A 22 -8.56 -4.61 -5.44
N GLY A 23 -8.37 -3.36 -5.01
CA GLY A 23 -7.08 -2.88 -4.53
C GLY A 23 -6.56 -3.77 -3.40
N ARG A 24 -7.38 -4.02 -2.37
CA ARG A 24 -7.01 -4.94 -1.28
C ARG A 24 -7.02 -6.43 -1.66
N ARG A 25 -7.24 -6.77 -2.93
CA ARG A 25 -7.31 -8.14 -3.45
C ARG A 25 -8.27 -9.03 -2.68
N MET A 26 -9.31 -8.42 -2.12
CA MET A 26 -10.35 -9.13 -1.40
C MET A 26 -11.29 -9.78 -2.40
N THR A 27 -11.61 -11.05 -2.17
CA THR A 27 -12.65 -11.72 -2.95
C THR A 27 -14.03 -11.18 -2.59
N GLN A 28 -14.98 -11.26 -3.51
CA GLN A 28 -16.39 -10.92 -3.20
C GLN A 28 -16.93 -11.79 -2.04
N ALA A 29 -16.51 -13.06 -1.96
CA ALA A 29 -16.88 -13.96 -0.89
C ALA A 29 -16.34 -13.51 0.48
N TYR A 30 -15.13 -12.96 0.53
CA TYR A 30 -14.55 -12.42 1.75
C TYR A 30 -15.31 -11.18 2.24
N LEU A 31 -15.47 -10.18 1.37
CA LEU A 31 -16.11 -8.91 1.75
C LEU A 31 -17.60 -9.09 2.08
N SER A 32 -18.32 -9.92 1.32
CA SER A 32 -19.74 -10.20 1.60
C SER A 32 -19.97 -10.80 2.98
N ARG A 33 -19.13 -11.77 3.39
CA ARG A 33 -19.16 -12.33 4.76
C ARG A 33 -18.91 -11.26 5.82
N ARG A 34 -17.93 -10.37 5.60
CA ARG A 34 -17.65 -9.28 6.53
C ARG A 34 -18.81 -8.30 6.68
N LEU A 35 -19.58 -8.09 5.61
CA LEU A 35 -20.76 -7.23 5.58
C LEU A 35 -22.07 -7.93 5.96
N GLY A 36 -22.01 -9.20 6.41
CA GLY A 36 -23.18 -9.97 6.82
C GLY A 36 -24.16 -10.22 5.67
N MET A 37 -23.70 -10.34 4.43
CA MET A 37 -24.54 -10.60 3.26
C MET A 37 -24.04 -11.78 2.43
N SER A 38 -24.92 -12.35 1.61
CA SER A 38 -24.53 -13.40 0.66
C SER A 38 -23.64 -12.85 -0.45
N GLN A 39 -22.72 -13.66 -0.96
CA GLN A 39 -21.87 -13.30 -2.10
C GLN A 39 -22.71 -12.92 -3.34
N GLY A 40 -23.80 -13.65 -3.60
CA GLY A 40 -24.70 -13.33 -4.72
C GLY A 40 -25.33 -11.94 -4.59
N ARG A 41 -25.78 -11.57 -3.38
CA ARG A 41 -26.31 -10.22 -3.12
C ARG A 41 -25.22 -9.16 -3.28
N PHE A 42 -24.01 -9.41 -2.76
CA PHE A 42 -22.90 -8.49 -2.91
C PHE A 42 -22.51 -8.26 -4.38
N SER A 43 -22.53 -9.31 -5.21
CA SER A 43 -22.28 -9.20 -6.66
C SER A 43 -23.35 -8.38 -7.38
N VAL A 44 -24.62 -8.48 -6.99
CA VAL A 44 -25.70 -7.59 -7.51
C VAL A 44 -25.44 -6.14 -7.11
N VAL A 45 -25.04 -5.89 -5.86
CA VAL A 45 -24.71 -4.53 -5.39
C VAL A 45 -23.52 -3.95 -6.16
N GLU A 46 -22.41 -4.68 -6.33
CA GLU A 46 -21.23 -4.19 -7.08
C GLU A 46 -21.50 -3.91 -8.57
N ARG A 47 -22.53 -4.52 -9.16
CA ARG A 47 -22.99 -4.22 -10.52
C ARG A 47 -23.85 -2.96 -10.61
N GLY A 48 -24.21 -2.35 -9.47
CA GLY A 48 -25.06 -1.16 -9.40
C GLY A 48 -26.55 -1.46 -9.23
N ASP A 49 -26.95 -2.74 -9.23
CA ASP A 49 -28.34 -3.19 -9.13
C ASP A 49 -28.81 -3.41 -7.69
N GLY A 50 -28.04 -2.91 -6.72
CA GLY A 50 -28.32 -3.06 -5.30
C GLY A 50 -27.83 -1.86 -4.48
N SER A 51 -28.08 -1.90 -3.17
CA SER A 51 -27.59 -0.88 -2.24
C SER A 51 -27.09 -1.52 -0.95
N PHE A 52 -26.09 -0.89 -0.36
CA PHE A 52 -25.68 -1.17 1.01
C PHE A 52 -26.71 -0.57 1.97
N THR A 53 -26.98 -1.28 3.06
CA THR A 53 -27.66 -0.69 4.23
C THR A 53 -26.76 0.36 4.88
N ALA A 54 -27.31 1.19 5.77
CA ALA A 54 -26.53 2.19 6.48
C ALA A 54 -25.44 1.54 7.34
N GLU A 55 -25.75 0.41 7.98
CA GLU A 55 -24.83 -0.38 8.80
C GLU A 55 -23.69 -0.94 7.95
N GLN A 56 -24.01 -1.51 6.79
CA GLN A 56 -23.01 -2.00 5.84
C GLN A 56 -22.15 -0.88 5.28
N LEU A 57 -22.75 0.29 5.01
CA LEU A 57 -22.00 1.46 4.58
C LEU A 57 -21.03 1.90 5.68
N VAL A 58 -21.46 1.99 6.94
CA VAL A 58 -20.56 2.32 8.07
C VAL A 58 -19.45 1.29 8.22
N GLU A 59 -19.75 -0.01 8.08
CA GLU A 59 -18.73 -1.07 8.12
C GLU A 59 -17.75 -0.95 6.94
N ILE A 60 -18.21 -0.62 5.73
CA ILE A 60 -17.36 -0.32 4.57
C ILE A 60 -16.48 0.90 4.87
N LEU A 61 -17.06 1.99 5.36
CA LEU A 61 -16.33 3.20 5.71
C LEU A 61 -15.27 2.90 6.76
N ARG A 62 -15.53 2.05 7.77
CA ARG A 62 -14.54 1.63 8.78
C ARG A 62 -13.50 0.69 8.20
N LEU A 63 -13.92 -0.38 7.53
CA LEU A 63 -13.07 -1.38 6.92
C LEU A 63 -12.07 -0.74 5.96
N PHE A 64 -12.52 0.23 5.16
CA PHE A 64 -11.67 0.96 4.23
C PHE A 64 -11.13 2.29 4.81
N ASN A 65 -11.59 2.73 6.00
CA ASN A 65 -11.40 4.06 6.66
C ASN A 65 -11.43 5.19 5.63
N VAL A 66 -12.44 5.15 4.79
CA VAL A 66 -12.73 6.22 3.86
C VAL A 66 -13.87 7.04 4.45
N THR A 67 -13.89 8.33 4.16
CA THR A 67 -15.04 9.17 4.52
C THR A 67 -16.15 8.98 3.48
N VAL A 68 -17.38 9.36 3.82
CA VAL A 68 -18.49 9.39 2.85
C VAL A 68 -18.12 10.25 1.64
N GLY A 69 -17.48 11.40 1.87
CA GLY A 69 -17.02 12.28 0.79
C GLY A 69 -16.05 11.57 -0.17
N GLN A 70 -15.14 10.73 0.32
CA GLN A 70 -14.22 9.96 -0.51
C GLN A 70 -14.91 8.83 -1.30
N LEU A 71 -16.05 8.34 -0.82
CA LEU A 71 -16.82 7.27 -1.47
C LEU A 71 -17.79 7.80 -2.53
N VAL A 72 -18.10 9.11 -2.51
CA VAL A 72 -19.10 9.78 -3.37
C VAL A 72 -18.47 10.92 -4.20
N ALA A 73 -17.16 11.16 -4.08
CA ALA A 73 -16.50 12.17 -4.89
C ALA A 73 -16.26 11.67 -6.32
N GLU A 74 -16.81 12.39 -7.29
CA GLU A 74 -16.40 12.30 -8.69
C GLU A 74 -14.92 12.66 -8.79
N LYS A 75 -14.07 11.65 -9.02
CA LYS A 75 -12.64 11.87 -9.12
C LYS A 75 -12.29 12.48 -10.48
N GLY A 76 -11.63 13.64 -10.46
CA GLY A 76 -10.62 13.97 -11.49
C GLY A 76 -9.50 12.93 -11.48
N ASP A 77 -8.62 12.93 -12.50
CA ASP A 77 -7.63 11.86 -12.72
C ASP A 77 -6.87 11.45 -11.43
N PRO A 78 -7.21 10.29 -10.83
CA PRO A 78 -6.63 9.84 -9.57
C PRO A 78 -5.14 9.56 -9.68
N GLU A 79 -4.68 9.15 -10.86
CA GLU A 79 -3.26 8.82 -11.09
C GLU A 79 -2.43 10.09 -11.13
N ALA A 80 -2.90 11.13 -11.83
CA ALA A 80 -2.25 12.44 -11.87
C ALA A 80 -2.17 13.09 -10.47
N TYR A 81 -3.21 12.94 -9.66
CA TYR A 81 -3.19 13.44 -8.28
C TYR A 81 -2.18 12.69 -7.41
N LEU A 82 -2.15 11.35 -7.49
CA LEU A 82 -1.22 10.53 -6.72
C LEU A 82 0.23 10.81 -7.10
N HIS A 83 0.50 10.99 -8.39
CA HIS A 83 1.81 11.38 -8.90
C HIS A 83 2.30 12.69 -8.29
N LYS A 84 1.46 13.74 -8.31
CA LYS A 84 1.76 15.05 -7.72
C LYS A 84 1.98 14.97 -6.20
N ALA A 85 1.17 14.17 -5.51
CA ALA A 85 1.31 14.01 -4.06
C ALA A 85 2.62 13.30 -3.69
N LEU A 86 2.99 12.23 -4.40
CA LEU A 86 4.27 11.54 -4.23
C LEU A 86 5.46 12.49 -4.46
N ALA A 87 5.39 13.30 -5.51
CA ALA A 87 6.43 14.25 -5.87
C ALA A 87 6.73 15.25 -4.74
N ARG A 88 5.69 15.94 -4.27
CA ARG A 88 5.80 16.90 -3.16
C ARG A 88 6.29 16.26 -1.87
N LEU A 89 5.94 15.00 -1.63
CA LEU A 89 6.36 14.28 -0.43
C LEU A 89 7.79 13.73 -0.50
N GLY A 90 8.56 14.04 -1.55
CA GLY A 90 9.98 13.72 -1.64
C GLY A 90 10.34 12.69 -2.71
N ALA A 91 9.39 12.24 -3.53
CA ALA A 91 9.69 11.58 -4.81
C ALA A 91 9.91 12.65 -5.90
N ALA A 92 10.88 13.56 -5.68
CA ALA A 92 11.08 14.80 -6.43
C ALA A 92 11.15 14.65 -7.96
N HIS A 93 11.44 13.44 -8.45
CA HIS A 93 11.40 13.07 -9.86
C HIS A 93 9.99 13.08 -10.50
N LEU A 94 8.94 13.50 -9.79
CA LEU A 94 7.53 13.44 -10.22
C LEU A 94 6.79 14.82 -10.24
N PHE A 95 7.49 15.98 -10.19
CA PHE A 95 7.01 17.40 -10.24
C PHE A 95 6.55 18.13 -8.94
N GLU A 96 6.98 19.39 -8.73
CA GLU A 96 6.79 20.23 -7.51
C GLU A 96 5.60 21.23 -7.55
N ASP A 97 4.96 21.50 -6.39
CA ASP A 97 4.24 22.75 -6.02
C ASP A 97 4.26 22.91 -4.49
N ASP A 98 4.37 24.14 -3.96
CA ASP A 98 4.97 24.48 -2.65
C ASP A 98 3.99 25.02 -1.58
N ARG A 99 2.69 24.70 -1.67
CA ARG A 99 1.63 25.45 -0.92
C ARG A 99 0.79 24.65 0.08
N ILE A 100 1.39 23.85 0.97
CA ILE A 100 0.63 23.00 1.92
C ILE A 100 1.09 23.20 3.38
N LEU A 101 0.15 23.14 4.33
CA LEU A 101 0.40 23.28 5.77
C LEU A 101 0.90 21.96 6.43
N PRO A 102 1.72 21.99 7.51
CA PRO A 102 2.36 20.79 8.05
C PRO A 102 1.44 19.66 8.54
N SER A 103 0.24 19.96 9.06
CA SER A 103 -0.73 18.95 9.50
C SER A 103 -1.44 18.28 8.31
N GLU A 104 -1.65 19.03 7.24
CA GLU A 104 -2.21 18.53 5.99
C GLU A 104 -1.21 17.65 5.26
N GLU A 105 0.08 18.00 5.28
CA GLU A 105 1.17 17.16 4.74
C GLU A 105 1.17 15.75 5.37
N LEU A 106 1.00 15.66 6.70
CA LEU A 106 1.00 14.37 7.40
C LEU A 106 -0.22 13.52 7.09
N ALA A 107 -1.42 14.13 7.11
CA ALA A 107 -2.65 13.44 6.75
C ALA A 107 -2.61 12.95 5.29
N GLU A 108 -2.03 13.76 4.40
CA GLU A 108 -1.85 13.41 3.02
C GLU A 108 -0.82 12.30 2.82
N LEU A 109 0.30 12.34 3.54
CA LEU A 109 1.32 11.29 3.52
C LEU A 109 0.74 9.93 3.91
N GLU A 110 0.01 9.86 5.03
CA GLU A 110 -0.67 8.63 5.45
C GLU A 110 -1.67 8.15 4.40
N ARG A 111 -2.43 9.07 3.80
CA ARG A 111 -3.41 8.78 2.75
C ARG A 111 -2.73 8.24 1.47
N VAL A 112 -1.64 8.85 1.02
CA VAL A 112 -0.86 8.44 -0.16
C VAL A 112 -0.23 7.07 0.05
N LEU A 113 0.43 6.85 1.19
CA LEU A 113 1.01 5.55 1.55
C LEU A 113 -0.06 4.45 1.46
N ARG A 114 -1.22 4.71 2.04
CA ARG A 114 -2.33 3.76 2.03
C ARG A 114 -2.88 3.54 0.62
N GLU A 115 -3.12 4.58 -0.16
CA GLU A 115 -3.68 4.45 -1.51
C GLU A 115 -2.75 3.65 -2.43
N VAL A 116 -1.44 3.94 -2.41
CA VAL A 116 -0.45 3.19 -3.19
C VAL A 116 -0.35 1.74 -2.71
N LEU A 117 -0.29 1.49 -1.39
CA LEU A 117 -0.18 0.13 -0.87
C LEU A 117 -1.45 -0.70 -1.05
N VAL A 118 -2.62 -0.05 -1.05
CA VAL A 118 -3.88 -0.70 -1.39
C VAL A 118 -3.84 -1.14 -2.85
N VAL A 119 -3.62 -0.22 -3.79
CA VAL A 119 -3.64 -0.61 -5.22
C VAL A 119 -2.50 -1.57 -5.56
N GLY A 120 -1.31 -1.33 -5.01
CA GLY A 120 -0.12 -2.15 -5.24
C GLY A 120 0.39 -2.10 -6.68
N GLU A 121 -0.11 -1.15 -7.48
CA GLU A 121 0.27 -0.89 -8.87
C GLU A 121 0.08 0.59 -9.20
N PRO A 122 0.84 1.14 -10.17
CA PRO A 122 2.00 0.53 -10.82
C PRO A 122 3.20 0.37 -9.89
N ALA A 123 4.07 -0.60 -10.18
CA ALA A 123 5.28 -0.92 -9.42
C ALA A 123 6.12 0.32 -9.02
N ARG A 124 6.31 1.24 -9.98
CA ARG A 124 7.02 2.52 -9.77
C ARG A 124 6.46 3.38 -8.63
N GLN A 125 5.14 3.38 -8.42
CA GLN A 125 4.52 4.17 -7.37
C GLN A 125 4.76 3.53 -6.00
N VAL A 126 4.76 2.19 -5.94
CA VAL A 126 5.07 1.44 -4.71
C VAL A 126 6.50 1.70 -4.28
N THR A 127 7.47 1.62 -5.20
CA THR A 127 8.89 1.87 -4.89
C THR A 127 9.18 3.35 -4.60
N ALA A 128 8.44 4.28 -5.21
CA ALA A 128 8.51 5.71 -4.90
C ALA A 128 8.11 6.06 -3.46
N LEU A 129 7.44 5.15 -2.72
CA LEU A 129 7.20 5.35 -1.29
C LEU A 129 8.49 5.32 -0.47
N ALA A 130 9.55 4.65 -0.94
CA ALA A 130 10.81 4.52 -0.22
C ALA A 130 11.52 5.87 0.00
N PRO A 131 11.77 6.70 -1.04
CA PRO A 131 12.33 8.04 -0.82
C PRO A 131 11.40 8.93 0.01
N VAL A 132 10.07 8.83 -0.18
CA VAL A 132 9.08 9.57 0.62
C VAL A 132 9.20 9.25 2.12
N LEU A 133 9.31 7.96 2.46
CA LEU A 133 9.50 7.51 3.84
C LEU A 133 10.83 8.01 4.43
N ILE A 134 11.92 7.96 3.65
CA ILE A 134 13.25 8.43 4.08
C ILE A 134 13.23 9.93 4.38
N VAL A 135 12.66 10.73 3.47
CA VAL A 135 12.62 12.19 3.59
C VAL A 135 11.76 12.63 4.76
N ASN A 136 10.66 11.93 5.04
CA ASN A 136 9.69 12.31 6.08
C ASN A 136 9.85 11.54 7.39
N VAL A 137 10.91 10.75 7.57
CA VAL A 137 11.03 9.83 8.70
C VAL A 137 10.94 10.51 10.08
N GLU A 138 11.39 11.76 10.20
CA GLU A 138 11.33 12.52 11.45
C GLU A 138 9.93 13.07 11.76
N LYS A 139 9.10 13.29 10.73
CA LYS A 139 7.72 13.74 10.86
C LYS A 139 6.77 12.57 11.10
N LEU A 140 7.14 11.37 10.65
CA LEU A 140 6.31 10.17 10.70
C LEU A 140 6.28 9.53 12.09
N ASN A 141 5.07 9.33 12.62
CA ASN A 141 4.87 8.43 13.76
C ASN A 141 4.59 7.01 13.26
N LEU A 142 5.65 6.23 13.06
CA LEU A 142 5.56 4.84 12.55
C LEU A 142 4.67 3.93 13.41
N SER A 143 4.59 4.17 14.72
CA SER A 143 3.73 3.39 15.63
C SER A 143 2.25 3.64 15.35
N ARG A 144 1.90 4.91 15.17
CA ARG A 144 0.53 5.32 14.85
C ARG A 144 0.15 4.86 13.44
N ALA A 145 1.05 5.07 12.48
CA ALA A 145 0.85 4.59 11.10
C ALA A 145 0.62 3.07 11.10
N TRP A 146 1.45 2.31 11.81
CA TRP A 146 1.27 0.86 11.94
C TRP A 146 -0.08 0.45 12.50
N ALA A 147 -0.55 1.08 13.59
CA ALA A 147 -1.88 0.79 14.13
C ALA A 147 -2.98 1.01 13.08
N VAL A 148 -2.88 2.12 12.34
CA VAL A 148 -3.79 2.45 11.24
C VAL A 148 -3.70 1.41 10.11
N PHE A 149 -2.50 1.01 9.69
CA PHE A 149 -2.29 -0.02 8.65
C PHE A 149 -2.79 -1.40 9.09
N LYS A 150 -2.62 -1.75 10.36
CA LYS A 150 -3.13 -2.98 10.96
C LYS A 150 -4.65 -3.02 11.00
N ASP A 151 -5.29 -1.90 11.34
CA ASP A 151 -6.75 -1.80 11.30
C ASP A 151 -7.32 -2.03 9.89
N TYR A 152 -6.51 -1.87 8.84
CA TYR A 152 -6.88 -2.16 7.45
C TYR A 152 -6.57 -3.57 6.96
N GLY A 153 -5.85 -4.39 7.72
CA GLY A 153 -5.28 -5.62 7.20
C GLY A 153 -4.13 -5.37 6.21
N LEU A 154 -3.46 -4.22 6.28
CA LEU A 154 -2.33 -3.84 5.42
C LEU A 154 -1.00 -3.84 6.17
N GLU A 155 -0.97 -4.39 7.39
CA GLU A 155 0.22 -4.48 8.23
C GLU A 155 1.35 -5.25 7.53
N ARG A 156 1.01 -6.29 6.75
CA ARG A 156 1.99 -7.05 5.97
C ARG A 156 2.65 -6.19 4.91
N ARG A 157 1.87 -5.44 4.13
CA ARG A 157 2.38 -4.53 3.08
C ARG A 157 3.18 -3.37 3.64
N PHE A 158 2.71 -2.75 4.73
CA PHE A 158 3.40 -1.63 5.34
C PHE A 158 4.71 -2.06 6.01
N GLY A 159 4.70 -3.19 6.74
CA GLY A 159 5.89 -3.76 7.32
C GLY A 159 6.92 -4.16 6.26
N TRP A 160 6.46 -4.81 5.19
CA TRP A 160 7.27 -5.12 4.01
C TRP A 160 7.90 -3.87 3.39
N LEU A 161 7.11 -2.82 3.17
CA LEU A 161 7.60 -1.56 2.61
C LEU A 161 8.74 -0.96 3.44
N ILE A 162 8.58 -0.92 4.77
CA ILE A 162 9.59 -0.39 5.70
C ILE A 162 10.85 -1.27 5.69
N ASP A 163 10.70 -2.58 5.66
CA ASP A 163 11.80 -3.54 5.66
C ASP A 163 12.59 -3.50 4.33
N SER A 164 11.92 -3.48 3.18
CA SER A 164 12.55 -3.28 1.88
C SER A 164 13.24 -1.92 1.76
N THR A 165 12.64 -0.86 2.30
CA THR A 165 13.29 0.47 2.36
C THR A 165 14.55 0.44 3.25
N LEU A 166 14.51 -0.27 4.38
CA LEU A 166 15.67 -0.43 5.26
C LEU A 166 16.80 -1.22 4.58
N GLU A 167 16.47 -2.28 3.86
CA GLU A 167 17.45 -3.05 3.07
C GLU A 167 18.10 -2.17 1.99
N ALA A 168 17.31 -1.36 1.27
CA ALA A 168 17.81 -0.42 0.27
C ALA A 168 18.75 0.62 0.89
N ILE A 169 18.37 1.24 2.02
CA ILE A 169 19.24 2.19 2.75
C ILE A 169 20.58 1.55 3.11
N ARG A 170 20.55 0.32 3.65
CA ARG A 170 21.76 -0.40 4.05
C ARG A 170 22.64 -0.74 2.85
N ALA A 171 22.04 -1.12 1.73
CA ALA A 171 22.76 -1.37 0.49
C ALA A 171 23.45 -0.10 -0.01
N ILE A 172 22.74 1.03 -0.08
CA ILE A 172 23.28 2.33 -0.49
C ILE A 172 24.43 2.78 0.43
N LEU A 173 24.26 2.70 1.75
CA LEU A 173 25.31 3.06 2.71
C LEU A 173 26.57 2.19 2.60
N ARG A 174 26.46 0.97 2.07
CA ARG A 174 27.61 0.08 1.82
C ARG A 174 28.27 0.32 0.46
N SER A 175 27.49 0.65 -0.56
CA SER A 175 27.95 0.69 -1.96
C SER A 175 28.28 2.09 -2.47
N SER A 176 27.85 3.16 -1.78
CA SER A 176 28.10 4.56 -2.17
C SER A 176 29.15 5.21 -1.27
N PRO A 177 30.45 5.19 -1.64
CA PRO A 177 31.53 5.77 -0.83
C PRO A 177 31.55 7.31 -0.81
N ASN A 178 30.90 7.97 -1.76
CA ASN A 178 30.95 9.42 -1.97
C ASN A 178 29.72 10.19 -1.45
N LEU A 179 28.90 9.57 -0.60
CA LEU A 179 27.73 10.24 -0.04
C LEU A 179 28.13 11.48 0.76
N SER A 180 27.45 12.60 0.53
CA SER A 180 27.63 13.79 1.34
C SER A 180 27.27 13.50 2.80
N ARG A 181 27.81 14.34 3.70
CA ARG A 181 27.49 14.24 5.14
C ARG A 181 25.99 14.37 5.42
N LYS A 182 25.28 15.19 4.64
CA LYS A 182 23.84 15.42 4.79
C LYS A 182 23.05 14.18 4.40
N GLU A 183 23.39 13.55 3.29
CA GLU A 183 22.72 12.34 2.79
C GLU A 183 22.99 11.17 3.73
N THR A 184 24.25 10.98 4.14
CA THR A 184 24.63 9.96 5.11
C THR A 184 23.84 10.12 6.41
N LEU A 185 23.71 11.34 6.94
CA LEU A 185 22.96 11.60 8.16
C LEU A 185 21.47 11.28 7.97
N ARG A 186 20.85 11.70 6.85
CA ARG A 186 19.44 11.40 6.54
C ARG A 186 19.19 9.90 6.48
N LEU A 187 20.02 9.16 5.74
CA LEU A 187 19.92 7.71 5.61
C LEU A 187 20.12 7.00 6.95
N ARG A 188 21.12 7.39 7.75
CA ARG A 188 21.36 6.79 9.08
C ARG A 188 20.24 7.06 10.07
N LYS A 189 19.59 8.23 10.00
CA LYS A 189 18.40 8.54 10.81
C LYS A 189 17.24 7.63 10.42
N ALA A 190 16.96 7.51 9.12
CA ALA A 190 15.92 6.63 8.61
C ALA A 190 16.19 5.16 8.97
N GLU A 191 17.43 4.69 8.76
CA GLU A 191 17.89 3.35 9.15
C GLU A 191 17.57 3.04 10.61
N ARG A 192 17.96 3.91 11.54
CA ARG A 192 17.72 3.71 12.98
C ARG A 192 16.23 3.71 13.32
N ALA A 193 15.44 4.58 12.70
CA ALA A 193 14.01 4.67 12.95
C ALA A 193 13.28 3.40 12.48
N PHE A 194 13.56 2.95 11.26
CA PHE A 194 12.97 1.73 10.69
C PHE A 194 13.44 0.48 11.43
N GLU A 195 14.72 0.39 11.79
CA GLU A 195 15.22 -0.75 12.55
C GLU A 195 14.60 -0.84 13.95
N ARG A 196 14.41 0.29 14.63
CA ARG A 196 13.70 0.34 15.93
C ARG A 196 12.24 -0.08 15.77
N PHE A 197 11.58 0.39 14.72
CA PHE A 197 10.20 0.03 14.41
C PHE A 197 10.07 -1.48 14.16
N LEU A 198 10.87 -2.05 13.26
CA LEU A 198 10.84 -3.47 12.90
C LEU A 198 11.23 -4.38 14.07
N ARG A 199 12.09 -3.92 14.99
CA ARG A 199 12.36 -4.67 16.23
C ARG A 199 11.16 -4.78 17.14
N ARG A 200 10.26 -3.78 17.13
CA ARG A 200 9.08 -3.73 18.00
C ARG A 200 7.86 -4.40 17.36
N GLU A 201 7.58 -4.07 16.10
CA GLU A 201 6.39 -4.51 15.37
C GLU A 201 6.67 -5.65 14.38
N GLY A 202 7.88 -6.21 14.42
CA GLY A 202 8.36 -7.16 13.43
C GLY A 202 7.46 -8.38 13.21
N PRO A 203 7.74 -9.18 12.18
CA PRO A 203 6.84 -10.21 11.64
C PRO A 203 6.68 -11.44 12.55
N SER A 204 7.00 -11.34 13.84
CA SER A 204 6.89 -12.40 14.85
C SER A 204 5.52 -13.08 14.91
N GLN A 205 4.45 -12.38 14.52
CA GLN A 205 3.09 -12.91 14.45
C GLN A 205 2.63 -13.24 13.01
N ILE A 206 3.46 -12.99 12.00
CA ILE A 206 3.12 -13.21 10.60
C ILE A 206 3.68 -14.56 10.16
N ARG A 207 2.82 -15.37 9.54
CA ARG A 207 3.23 -16.65 8.97
C ARG A 207 4.14 -16.38 7.77
N ARG A 208 5.41 -16.78 7.90
CA ARG A 208 6.38 -16.62 6.81
C ARG A 208 6.00 -17.47 5.61
N VAL A 209 6.29 -16.95 4.43
CA VAL A 209 6.18 -17.72 3.19
C VAL A 209 7.41 -18.64 3.09
N PRO A 210 7.23 -19.97 2.89
CA PRO A 210 8.32 -20.90 2.76
C PRO A 210 9.15 -20.60 1.51
N ALA A 211 10.45 -20.88 1.58
CA ALA A 211 11.35 -20.57 0.48
C ALA A 211 11.10 -21.41 -0.78
N ASP A 212 10.65 -22.65 -0.56
CA ASP A 212 10.22 -23.58 -1.60
C ASP A 212 8.71 -23.80 -1.48
N PRO A 213 7.88 -23.18 -2.34
CA PRO A 213 6.45 -23.39 -2.33
C PRO A 213 6.10 -24.82 -2.81
N PRO A 214 5.08 -25.47 -2.23
CA PRO A 214 4.67 -26.81 -2.64
C PRO A 214 4.17 -26.83 -4.09
N GLU A 215 4.27 -28.01 -4.73
CA GLU A 215 3.89 -28.21 -6.14
C GLU A 215 2.41 -27.89 -6.42
N LYS A 216 1.55 -28.09 -5.41
CA LYS A 216 0.16 -27.63 -5.38
C LYS A 216 -0.03 -26.64 -4.24
N LEU A 217 -0.55 -25.46 -4.56
CA LEU A 217 -0.94 -24.46 -3.56
C LEU A 217 -2.28 -24.88 -2.95
N GLU A 218 -2.26 -25.47 -1.74
CA GLU A 218 -3.49 -25.73 -0.98
C GLU A 218 -4.20 -24.41 -0.59
N GLU A 219 -5.51 -24.46 -0.29
CA GLU A 219 -6.27 -23.28 0.16
C GLU A 219 -5.65 -22.58 1.40
N ARG A 220 -4.87 -23.29 2.21
CA ARG A 220 -4.15 -22.76 3.38
C ARG A 220 -2.85 -22.01 3.01
N THR A 221 -2.43 -22.07 1.75
CA THR A 221 -1.31 -21.35 1.13
C THR A 221 -1.77 -20.04 0.47
N LEU A 222 -3.08 -19.75 0.46
CA LEU A 222 -3.67 -18.50 -0.03
C LEU A 222 -3.53 -17.33 0.96
N ASP A 223 -2.97 -17.53 2.15
CA ASP A 223 -2.70 -16.46 3.12
C ASP A 223 -1.42 -15.67 2.77
N VAL A 224 -1.16 -15.47 1.47
CA VAL A 224 -0.04 -14.68 0.96
C VAL A 224 -0.59 -13.36 0.44
N ASP A 225 -0.02 -12.26 0.91
CA ASP A 225 -0.46 -10.94 0.51
C ASP A 225 0.21 -10.55 -0.81
N VAL A 226 -0.53 -10.55 -1.91
CA VAL A 226 0.05 -10.31 -3.23
C VAL A 226 0.08 -8.82 -3.56
N ILE A 227 1.16 -8.33 -4.18
CA ILE A 227 1.33 -6.97 -4.72
C ILE A 227 1.78 -7.09 -6.20
N GLY A 228 1.30 -6.24 -7.12
CA GLY A 228 1.46 -6.38 -8.59
C GLY A 228 0.42 -7.26 -9.32
N ARG A 229 0.27 -7.10 -10.65
CA ARG A 229 -0.77 -7.58 -11.60
C ARG A 229 -1.98 -8.36 -11.06
N ALA A 230 -3.16 -7.87 -11.43
CA ALA A 230 -4.51 -8.31 -11.04
C ALA A 230 -4.90 -9.77 -11.38
N VAL A 231 -4.09 -10.52 -12.12
CA VAL A 231 -4.37 -11.93 -12.48
C VAL A 231 -3.13 -12.75 -12.19
N VAL A 232 -3.18 -13.53 -11.12
CA VAL A 232 -2.09 -14.40 -10.70
C VAL A 232 -2.57 -15.83 -10.90
N SER A 233 -2.05 -16.50 -11.93
CA SER A 233 -2.20 -17.96 -12.02
C SER A 233 -1.42 -18.62 -10.89
N ASP A 234 -1.78 -19.85 -10.49
CA ASP A 234 -1.02 -20.61 -9.48
C ASP A 234 0.47 -20.76 -9.85
N GLN A 235 0.79 -20.75 -11.15
CA GLN A 235 2.17 -20.73 -11.63
C GLN A 235 2.84 -19.38 -11.35
N THR A 236 2.20 -18.28 -11.72
CA THR A 236 2.71 -16.93 -11.46
C THR A 236 2.89 -16.67 -9.96
N LEU A 237 1.97 -17.14 -9.11
CA LEU A 237 2.08 -16.97 -7.66
C LEU A 237 3.29 -17.74 -7.10
N ARG A 238 3.53 -18.96 -7.59
CA ARG A 238 4.71 -19.75 -7.20
C ARG A 238 6.02 -19.10 -7.64
N GLU A 239 6.06 -18.56 -8.85
CA GLU A 239 7.23 -17.81 -9.35
C GLU A 239 7.50 -16.59 -8.47
N LEU A 240 6.47 -15.78 -8.15
CA LEU A 240 6.60 -14.64 -7.25
C LEU A 240 7.07 -15.02 -5.84
N ILE A 241 6.59 -16.14 -5.31
CA ILE A 241 7.02 -16.64 -3.99
C ILE A 241 8.47 -17.12 -4.03
N ARG A 242 8.84 -17.89 -5.06
CA ARG A 242 10.19 -18.43 -5.22
C ARG A 242 11.22 -17.31 -5.39
N ASP A 243 10.85 -16.26 -6.11
CA ASP A 243 11.73 -15.15 -6.44
C ASP A 243 11.54 -13.95 -5.48
N ALA A 244 10.80 -14.15 -4.37
CA ALA A 244 10.55 -13.12 -3.36
C ALA A 244 11.84 -12.71 -2.63
N SER A 245 11.99 -11.40 -2.41
CA SER A 245 13.03 -10.84 -1.55
C SER A 245 12.91 -11.32 -0.10
N ASP A 246 13.99 -11.24 0.66
CA ASP A 246 13.99 -11.67 2.07
C ASP A 246 12.96 -10.89 2.90
N ALA A 247 12.83 -9.58 2.66
CA ALA A 247 11.77 -8.77 3.25
C ALA A 247 10.37 -9.29 2.87
N ALA A 248 10.12 -9.57 1.59
CA ALA A 248 8.82 -10.10 1.14
C ALA A 248 8.47 -11.44 1.82
N ARG A 249 9.44 -12.36 1.94
CA ARG A 249 9.26 -13.65 2.64
C ARG A 249 8.95 -13.46 4.13
N ARG A 250 9.68 -12.56 4.80
CA ARG A 250 9.48 -12.25 6.22
C ARG A 250 8.07 -11.74 6.49
N TRP A 251 7.53 -10.93 5.59
CA TRP A 251 6.24 -10.26 5.74
C TRP A 251 5.07 -11.02 5.09
N GLY A 252 5.35 -12.17 4.46
CA GLY A 252 4.34 -12.97 3.78
C GLY A 252 3.71 -12.27 2.57
N VAL A 253 4.52 -11.49 1.85
CA VAL A 253 4.14 -10.74 0.67
C VAL A 253 4.66 -11.45 -0.59
N ALA A 254 3.81 -11.61 -1.60
CA ALA A 254 4.24 -12.07 -2.93
C ALA A 254 4.24 -10.89 -3.91
N THR A 255 5.42 -10.55 -4.42
CA THR A 255 5.62 -9.39 -5.29
C THR A 255 6.82 -9.63 -6.19
N ALA A 256 6.79 -9.04 -7.38
CA ALA A 256 7.95 -9.04 -8.28
C ALA A 256 9.01 -8.02 -7.85
N LEU A 257 8.64 -7.08 -6.98
CA LEU A 257 9.50 -6.00 -6.52
C LEU A 257 10.66 -6.52 -5.68
N GLN A 258 11.87 -6.16 -6.09
CA GLN A 258 13.13 -6.50 -5.45
C GLN A 258 13.75 -5.30 -4.75
N THR A 259 14.71 -5.55 -3.87
CA THR A 259 15.41 -4.50 -3.12
C THR A 259 16.11 -3.50 -4.05
N GLU A 260 16.56 -3.95 -5.22
CA GLU A 260 17.15 -3.13 -6.28
C GLU A 260 16.18 -2.05 -6.79
N ASP A 261 14.90 -2.37 -6.97
CA ASP A 261 13.89 -1.40 -7.44
C ASP A 261 13.72 -0.24 -6.45
N PHE A 262 13.88 -0.53 -5.15
CA PHE A 262 13.85 0.48 -4.09
C PHE A 262 15.11 1.34 -4.09
N ILE A 263 16.27 0.75 -4.33
CA ILE A 263 17.54 1.49 -4.46
C ILE A 263 17.46 2.47 -5.63
N GLU A 264 16.98 2.01 -6.78
CA GLU A 264 16.79 2.84 -7.97
C GLU A 264 15.82 4.00 -7.71
N ALA A 265 14.68 3.73 -7.06
CA ALA A 265 13.73 4.78 -6.71
C ALA A 265 14.31 5.84 -5.77
N VAL A 266 15.14 5.43 -4.79
CA VAL A 266 15.80 6.36 -3.86
C VAL A 266 16.84 7.24 -4.58
N ARG A 267 17.63 6.66 -5.48
CA ARG A 267 18.58 7.40 -6.32
C ARG A 267 17.86 8.36 -7.28
N ALA A 268 16.85 7.88 -7.98
CA ALA A 268 16.08 8.68 -8.94
C ALA A 268 15.41 9.89 -8.29
N ALA A 269 14.97 9.78 -7.04
CA ALA A 269 14.41 10.89 -6.27
C ALA A 269 15.43 11.92 -5.78
N GLY A 270 16.73 11.75 -6.05
CA GLY A 270 17.78 12.66 -5.58
C GLY A 270 17.96 12.65 -4.06
N VAL A 271 17.52 11.58 -3.39
CA VAL A 271 17.79 11.40 -1.94
C VAL A 271 19.28 11.19 -1.69
N VAL A 272 19.96 10.61 -2.67
CA VAL A 272 21.41 10.50 -2.79
C VAL A 272 21.85 10.96 -4.18
N THR A 273 22.94 11.71 -4.27
CA THR A 273 23.65 12.01 -5.51
C THR A 273 24.79 11.02 -5.71
N ASP A 274 24.85 10.37 -6.87
CA ASP A 274 25.98 9.52 -7.29
C ASP A 274 27.23 10.37 -7.62
#